data_AF-A0A845CIS5-F1
#
_entry.id   AF-A0A845CIS5-F1
#
_cell.length_a   1.000
_cell.length_b   1.000
_cell.length_c   1.000
_cell.angle_alpha   90.00
_cell.angle_beta   90.00
_cell.angle_gamma   90.00
#
_symmetry.space_group_name_H-M   'P 1'
#
loop_
_entity.id
_entity.type
_entity.pdbx_description
1 polymer ?
#
loop_
_entity_poly.entity_id
_entity_poly.type
_entity_poly.pdbx_seq_one_letter_code
_entity_poly.pdbx_strand_id
1 'polypeptide(L)'
;MFRMIIFSRPAKSWRRKHMKKTFLLKIVLIISLLILAAPALAGERAQKRGAPAQAQDMVARAVALFEEEGMKAAFDRFTNRPGAEFNHLDLYIFVLKAEEGARIVAHAGTRSLIGVNAATLIDPGGLSIGRAILDKATAKGAWVDYGWKDPLTGKVAPKSSWVVRHKGHIFGCGIHKP
;
A
#
# COMPACT_ATOMS: atom_id res chain seq x y z
N MET A 1 99.75 -15.58 24.07
CA MET A 1 99.08 -15.91 22.78
C MET A 1 97.91 -16.82 23.14
N PHE A 2 96.63 -16.59 22.82
CA PHE A 2 95.96 -15.71 21.87
C PHE A 2 94.55 -15.32 22.39
N ARG A 3 94.07 -14.19 21.88
CA ARG A 3 92.88 -13.41 22.25
C ARG A 3 91.53 -14.14 22.16
N MET A 4 90.65 -13.73 23.08
CA MET A 4 89.19 -13.73 23.01
C MET A 4 88.65 -13.19 21.67
N ILE A 5 87.72 -13.90 21.03
CA ILE A 5 86.85 -13.36 19.99
C ILE A 5 85.40 -13.77 20.30
N ILE A 6 84.61 -12.76 20.63
CA ILE A 6 83.14 -12.79 20.73
C ILE A 6 82.59 -12.69 19.32
N PHE A 7 81.66 -13.56 18.93
CA PHE A 7 80.76 -13.30 17.80
C PHE A 7 79.31 -13.25 18.27
N SER A 8 78.69 -12.13 17.95
CA SER A 8 77.34 -11.68 18.26
C SER A 8 76.28 -12.47 17.49
N ARG A 9 75.14 -12.75 18.13
CA ARG A 9 73.94 -13.28 17.47
C ARG A 9 73.09 -12.13 16.88
N PRO A 10 72.73 -12.11 15.58
CA PRO A 10 71.80 -11.12 15.08
C PRO A 10 70.33 -11.60 15.16
N ALA A 11 69.56 -10.79 15.89
CA ALA A 11 68.17 -10.34 15.71
C ALA A 11 67.07 -11.29 15.17
N LYS A 12 66.18 -11.71 16.09
CA LYS A 12 64.81 -12.23 15.83
C LYS A 12 63.83 -11.12 15.39
N SER A 13 64.14 -10.28 14.40
CA SER A 13 63.26 -9.15 14.01
C SER A 13 62.47 -9.34 12.70
N TRP A 14 62.85 -10.30 11.85
CA TRP A 14 62.26 -10.40 10.50
C TRP A 14 60.88 -11.09 10.45
N ARG A 15 60.67 -12.17 11.21
CA ARG A 15 59.42 -12.97 11.16
C ARG A 15 58.17 -12.25 11.69
N ARG A 16 58.29 -11.24 12.56
CA ARG A 16 57.13 -10.60 13.21
C ARG A 16 56.37 -9.62 12.31
N LYS A 17 57.02 -8.97 11.33
CA LYS A 17 56.36 -7.97 10.46
C LYS A 17 55.52 -8.61 9.35
N HIS A 18 55.96 -9.72 8.77
CA HIS A 18 55.26 -10.40 7.67
C HIS A 18 54.01 -11.19 8.13
N MET A 19 54.05 -11.79 9.33
CA MET A 19 52.86 -12.44 9.90
C MET A 19 51.74 -11.43 10.22
N LYS A 20 52.07 -10.22 10.70
CA LYS A 20 51.05 -9.21 11.03
C LYS A 20 50.30 -8.68 9.80
N LYS A 21 51.00 -8.45 8.69
CA LYS A 21 50.39 -7.95 7.43
C LYS A 21 49.50 -8.99 6.74
N THR A 22 49.93 -10.25 6.70
CA THR A 22 49.14 -11.35 6.11
C THR A 22 47.96 -11.76 6.99
N PHE A 23 48.07 -11.61 8.31
CA PHE A 23 46.97 -11.81 9.26
C PHE A 23 45.95 -10.66 9.21
N LEU A 24 46.39 -9.40 9.13
CA LEU A 24 45.50 -8.24 8.93
C LEU A 24 44.78 -8.28 7.58
N LEU A 25 45.44 -8.65 6.47
CA LEU A 25 44.78 -8.76 5.16
C LEU A 25 43.69 -9.84 5.15
N LYS A 26 43.90 -10.99 5.81
CA LYS A 26 42.90 -12.06 5.92
C LYS A 26 41.72 -11.67 6.80
N ILE A 27 41.95 -10.91 7.87
CA ILE A 27 40.88 -10.37 8.74
C ILE A 27 40.02 -9.34 7.98
N VAL A 28 40.64 -8.45 7.21
CA VAL A 28 39.90 -7.47 6.37
C VAL A 28 39.08 -8.18 5.28
N LEU A 29 39.62 -9.23 4.65
CA LEU A 29 38.88 -10.03 3.66
C LEU A 29 37.70 -10.81 4.26
N ILE A 30 37.83 -11.35 5.48
CA ILE A 30 36.74 -12.06 6.17
C ILE A 30 35.66 -11.07 6.67
N ILE A 31 36.05 -9.88 7.13
CA ILE A 31 35.12 -8.81 7.52
C ILE A 31 34.40 -8.25 6.28
N SER A 32 35.08 -8.05 5.15
CA SER A 32 34.42 -7.64 3.89
C SER A 32 33.49 -8.70 3.31
N LEU A 33 33.75 -10.00 3.53
CA LEU A 33 32.85 -11.08 3.10
C LEU A 33 31.66 -11.25 4.05
N LEU A 34 31.80 -10.90 5.34
CA LEU A 34 30.71 -10.90 6.33
C LEU A 34 29.80 -9.66 6.23
N ILE A 35 30.28 -8.54 5.68
CA ILE A 35 29.45 -7.34 5.42
C ILE A 35 28.57 -7.51 4.17
N LEU A 36 28.85 -8.48 3.30
CA LEU A 36 28.06 -8.72 2.08
C LEU A 36 26.91 -9.72 2.24
N ALA A 37 26.69 -10.25 3.45
CA ALA A 37 25.74 -11.33 3.69
C ALA A 37 24.89 -11.10 4.96
N ALA A 38 24.09 -10.03 4.99
CA ALA A 38 22.72 -10.00 5.57
C ALA A 38 22.20 -8.55 5.64
N PRO A 39 20.88 -8.27 5.44
CA PRO A 39 19.80 -9.20 5.09
C PRO A 39 19.04 -8.76 3.82
N ALA A 40 19.00 -9.61 2.79
CA ALA A 40 17.87 -9.64 1.86
C ALA A 40 16.66 -10.33 2.53
N LEU A 41 16.29 -9.83 3.71
CA LEU A 41 15.06 -10.10 4.44
C LEU A 41 14.54 -8.76 4.96
N ALA A 42 14.54 -7.74 4.10
CA ALA A 42 13.47 -6.76 4.19
C ALA A 42 12.21 -7.50 3.72
N GLY A 43 11.66 -8.36 4.60
CA GLY A 43 10.30 -8.83 4.41
C GLY A 43 9.45 -7.60 4.21
N GLU A 44 8.67 -7.56 3.13
CA GLU A 44 7.65 -6.54 2.94
C GLU A 44 6.87 -6.50 4.26
N ARG A 45 7.07 -5.45 5.06
CA ARG A 45 6.25 -5.25 6.24
C ARG A 45 4.84 -5.20 5.71
N ALA A 46 4.02 -6.20 6.03
CA ALA A 46 2.64 -6.26 5.62
C ALA A 46 2.01 -4.91 5.97
N GLN A 47 1.76 -4.10 4.93
CA GLN A 47 1.24 -2.76 5.12
C GLN A 47 -0.15 -2.93 5.73
N LYS A 48 -0.44 -2.22 6.82
CA LYS A 48 -1.74 -2.33 7.48
C LYS A 48 -2.84 -1.95 6.48
N ARG A 49 -3.72 -2.90 6.16
CA ARG A 49 -4.84 -2.73 5.22
C ARG A 49 -6.18 -2.81 5.95
N GLY A 50 -7.23 -2.31 5.29
CA GLY A 50 -8.60 -2.45 5.73
C GLY A 50 -9.12 -3.88 5.63
N ALA A 51 -10.03 -4.22 6.53
CA ALA A 51 -10.75 -5.49 6.52
C ALA A 51 -12.13 -5.35 5.84
N PRO A 52 -12.70 -6.44 5.29
CA PRO A 52 -14.03 -6.40 4.67
C PRO A 52 -15.11 -5.78 5.56
N ALA A 53 -15.13 -6.15 6.85
CA ALA A 53 -16.09 -5.61 7.82
C ALA A 53 -15.97 -4.09 7.99
N GLN A 54 -14.76 -3.54 7.96
CA GLN A 54 -14.52 -2.10 8.06
C GLN A 54 -15.03 -1.35 6.83
N ALA A 55 -14.93 -1.96 5.64
CA ALA A 55 -15.50 -1.40 4.42
C ALA A 55 -17.03 -1.35 4.47
N GLN A 56 -17.67 -2.44 4.93
CA GLN A 56 -19.13 -2.48 5.09
C GLN A 56 -19.62 -1.45 6.10
N ASP A 57 -18.96 -1.36 7.25
CA ASP A 57 -19.24 -0.40 8.32
C ASP A 57 -19.04 1.05 7.86
N MET A 58 -17.98 1.33 7.08
CA MET A 58 -17.77 2.66 6.48
C MET A 58 -18.89 3.05 5.52
N VAL A 59 -19.36 2.12 4.67
CA VAL A 59 -20.51 2.36 3.78
C VAL A 59 -21.79 2.60 4.58
N ALA A 60 -22.04 1.82 5.63
CA ALA A 60 -23.22 2.00 6.49
C ALA A 60 -23.23 3.40 7.12
N ARG A 61 -22.09 3.88 7.65
CA ARG A 61 -21.96 5.25 8.16
C ARG A 61 -22.16 6.31 7.09
N ALA A 62 -21.66 6.09 5.88
CA ALA A 62 -21.84 7.03 4.78
C ALA A 62 -23.31 7.15 4.36
N VAL A 63 -24.05 6.03 4.32
CA VAL A 63 -25.50 6.03 4.08
C VAL A 63 -26.23 6.74 5.22
N ALA A 64 -25.87 6.49 6.48
CA ALA A 64 -26.47 7.17 7.63
C ALA A 64 -26.27 8.68 7.60
N LEU A 65 -25.04 9.15 7.33
CA LEU A 65 -24.73 10.57 7.19
C LEU A 65 -25.54 11.21 6.05
N PHE A 66 -25.69 10.50 4.93
CA PHE A 66 -26.51 10.97 3.81
C PHE A 66 -27.98 11.13 4.18
N GLU A 67 -28.53 10.24 5.01
CA GLU A 67 -29.89 10.36 5.55
C GLU A 67 -30.05 11.53 6.51
N GLU A 68 -29.06 11.73 7.39
CA GLU A 68 -29.11 12.74 8.45
C GLU A 68 -28.87 14.17 7.93
N GLU A 69 -27.81 14.37 7.15
CA GLU A 69 -27.39 15.70 6.71
C GLU A 69 -27.86 16.05 5.29
N GLY A 70 -28.36 15.05 4.55
CA GLY A 70 -28.77 15.20 3.16
C GLY A 70 -27.62 15.22 2.16
N MET A 71 -27.99 15.14 0.88
CA MET A 71 -27.07 14.92 -0.25
C MET A 71 -25.89 15.92 -0.30
N LYS A 72 -26.19 17.23 -0.23
CA LYS A 72 -25.16 18.26 -0.43
C LYS A 72 -24.11 18.25 0.68
N ALA A 73 -24.53 18.11 1.94
CA ALA A 73 -23.63 18.11 3.09
C ALA A 73 -22.79 16.84 3.13
N ALA A 74 -23.42 15.67 2.94
CA ALA A 74 -22.72 14.40 2.91
C ALA A 74 -21.66 14.34 1.80
N PHE A 75 -21.98 14.78 0.58
CA PHE A 75 -21.02 14.76 -0.53
C PHE A 75 -19.84 15.72 -0.32
N ASP A 76 -20.07 16.89 0.31
CA ASP A 76 -19.00 17.80 0.72
C ASP A 76 -18.08 17.13 1.76
N ARG A 77 -18.68 16.45 2.76
CA ARG A 77 -17.95 15.72 3.81
C ARG A 77 -17.08 14.61 3.22
N PHE A 78 -17.60 13.83 2.27
CA PHE A 78 -16.83 12.77 1.63
C PHE A 78 -15.73 13.30 0.72
N THR A 79 -15.93 14.44 0.05
CA THR A 79 -15.05 14.85 -1.07
C THR A 79 -14.06 15.93 -0.67
N ASN A 80 -14.52 16.98 0.02
CA ASN A 80 -13.71 18.15 0.32
C ASN A 80 -13.12 18.12 1.73
N ARG A 81 -13.72 17.34 2.64
CA ARG A 81 -13.27 17.21 4.04
C ARG A 81 -13.25 15.75 4.51
N PRO A 82 -12.64 14.81 3.76
CA PRO A 82 -12.64 13.42 4.16
C PRO A 82 -11.82 13.23 5.44
N GLY A 83 -12.50 12.99 6.55
CA GLY A 83 -11.88 12.51 7.79
C GLY A 83 -11.53 11.02 7.70
N ALA A 84 -10.79 10.53 8.71
CA ALA A 84 -10.46 9.10 8.84
C ALA A 84 -11.71 8.18 8.87
N GLU A 85 -12.85 8.74 9.23
CA GLU A 85 -14.17 8.10 9.16
C GLU A 85 -14.57 7.61 7.75
N PHE A 86 -14.10 8.26 6.68
CA PHE A 86 -14.47 7.99 5.28
C PHE A 86 -13.27 7.85 4.33
N ASN A 87 -12.04 8.02 4.83
CA ASN A 87 -10.79 7.76 4.12
C ASN A 87 -9.69 7.35 5.11
N HIS A 88 -9.38 6.06 5.18
CA HIS A 88 -8.39 5.51 6.10
C HIS A 88 -7.70 4.28 5.52
N LEU A 89 -6.36 4.26 5.51
CA LEU A 89 -5.55 3.22 4.87
C LEU A 89 -5.88 3.12 3.37
N ASP A 90 -6.36 1.96 2.93
CA ASP A 90 -6.85 1.71 1.58
C ASP A 90 -8.39 1.76 1.46
N LEU A 91 -9.09 2.05 2.56
CA LEU A 91 -10.55 2.21 2.61
C LEU A 91 -10.94 3.66 2.33
N TYR A 92 -11.85 3.87 1.39
CA TYR A 92 -12.41 5.19 1.12
C TYR A 92 -13.81 5.08 0.54
N ILE A 93 -14.66 6.07 0.85
CA ILE A 93 -15.98 6.20 0.27
C ILE A 93 -15.90 6.73 -1.17
N PHE A 94 -16.70 6.13 -2.05
CA PHE A 94 -17.11 6.71 -3.32
C PHE A 94 -18.62 6.62 -3.46
N VAL A 95 -19.22 7.55 -4.19
CA VAL A 95 -20.66 7.59 -4.45
C VAL A 95 -20.90 7.77 -5.94
N LEU A 96 -21.72 6.89 -6.50
CA LEU A 96 -22.17 6.94 -7.89
C LEU A 96 -23.64 7.36 -7.93
N LYS A 97 -24.02 8.22 -8.86
CA LYS A 97 -25.43 8.49 -9.17
C LYS A 97 -25.92 7.46 -10.18
N ALA A 98 -26.84 6.60 -9.76
CA ALA A 98 -27.24 5.43 -10.54
C ALA A 98 -27.99 5.82 -11.83
N GLU A 99 -28.88 6.81 -11.73
CA GLU A 99 -29.71 7.27 -12.87
C GLU A 99 -28.91 7.99 -13.96
N GLU A 100 -27.71 8.49 -13.64
CA GLU A 100 -26.82 9.17 -14.58
C GLU A 100 -25.68 8.25 -15.05
N GLY A 101 -26.00 6.98 -15.31
CA GLY A 101 -25.04 6.01 -15.85
C GLY A 101 -23.84 5.76 -14.93
N ALA A 102 -24.02 5.86 -13.61
CA ALA A 102 -22.95 5.79 -12.61
C ALA A 102 -21.94 6.96 -12.64
N ARG A 103 -22.41 8.20 -12.85
CA ARG A 103 -21.57 9.38 -12.63
C ARG A 103 -21.06 9.42 -11.19
N ILE A 104 -19.76 9.61 -10.99
CA ILE A 104 -19.15 9.78 -9.68
C ILE A 104 -19.54 11.15 -9.13
N VAL A 105 -20.21 11.18 -7.98
CA VAL A 105 -20.70 12.42 -7.33
C VAL A 105 -20.01 12.73 -6.00
N ALA A 106 -19.35 11.74 -5.39
CA ALA A 106 -18.46 11.93 -4.27
C ALA A 106 -17.33 10.88 -4.28
N HIS A 107 -16.13 11.25 -3.84
CA HIS A 107 -15.00 10.32 -3.79
C HIS A 107 -13.94 10.81 -2.79
N ALA A 108 -13.77 10.07 -1.69
CA ALA A 108 -12.89 10.45 -0.59
C ALA A 108 -11.40 10.20 -0.88
N GLY A 109 -11.09 9.21 -1.72
CA GLY A 109 -9.72 8.92 -2.15
C GLY A 109 -9.16 9.75 -3.31
N THR A 110 -9.99 10.23 -4.24
CA THR A 110 -9.52 10.85 -5.50
C THR A 110 -10.55 11.84 -6.05
N ARG A 111 -10.37 13.12 -5.66
CA ARG A 111 -11.29 14.22 -6.01
C ARG A 111 -11.38 14.51 -7.52
N SER A 112 -10.35 14.20 -8.30
CA SER A 112 -10.37 14.41 -9.76
C SER A 112 -11.34 13.50 -10.51
N LEU A 113 -11.90 12.47 -9.85
CA LEU A 113 -12.87 11.56 -10.44
C LEU A 113 -14.32 12.10 -10.38
N ILE A 114 -14.58 13.17 -9.63
CA ILE A 114 -15.93 13.75 -9.55
C ILE A 114 -16.37 14.21 -10.95
N GLY A 115 -17.57 13.79 -11.37
CA GLY A 115 -18.14 14.07 -12.68
C GLY A 115 -17.78 13.04 -13.76
N VAL A 116 -16.80 12.17 -13.52
CA VAL A 116 -16.48 11.08 -14.44
C VAL A 116 -17.61 10.05 -14.46
N ASN A 117 -17.94 9.57 -15.65
CA ASN A 117 -18.86 8.45 -15.82
C ASN A 117 -18.13 7.14 -15.47
N ALA A 118 -18.49 6.47 -14.36
CA ALA A 118 -17.80 5.26 -13.95
C ALA A 118 -17.95 4.10 -14.94
N ALA A 119 -18.97 4.10 -15.81
CA ALA A 119 -19.15 3.08 -16.84
C ALA A 119 -18.07 3.13 -17.94
N THR A 120 -17.35 4.25 -18.07
CA THR A 120 -16.21 4.37 -19.00
C THR A 120 -14.88 3.95 -18.38
N LEU A 121 -14.86 3.67 -17.06
CA LEU A 121 -13.68 3.18 -16.37
C LEU A 121 -13.55 1.68 -16.62
N ILE A 122 -12.53 1.31 -17.39
CA ILE A 122 -12.22 -0.06 -17.76
C ILE A 122 -11.01 -0.52 -16.94
N ASP A 123 -11.15 -1.64 -16.24
CA ASP A 123 -10.03 -2.26 -15.54
C ASP A 123 -9.09 -2.99 -16.52
N PRO A 124 -7.89 -3.45 -16.09
CA PRO A 124 -6.97 -4.16 -16.98
C PRO A 124 -7.52 -5.47 -17.57
N GLY A 125 -8.57 -6.04 -16.98
CA GLY A 125 -9.26 -7.23 -17.47
C GLY A 125 -10.37 -6.92 -18.50
N GLY A 126 -10.59 -5.64 -18.83
CA GLY A 126 -11.65 -5.22 -19.76
C GLY A 126 -13.02 -5.01 -19.10
N LEU A 127 -13.11 -5.11 -17.77
CA LEU A 127 -14.37 -4.92 -17.05
C LEU A 127 -14.73 -3.43 -16.96
N SER A 128 -15.94 -3.08 -17.37
CA SER A 128 -16.53 -1.76 -17.10
C SER A 128 -16.97 -1.68 -15.63
N ILE A 129 -16.20 -0.95 -14.83
CA ILE A 129 -16.36 -0.91 -13.36
C ILE A 129 -17.73 -0.34 -12.99
N GLY A 130 -18.11 0.81 -13.56
CA GLY A 130 -19.40 1.42 -13.27
C GLY A 130 -20.60 0.56 -13.66
N ARG A 131 -20.54 -0.16 -14.80
CA ARG A 131 -21.61 -1.09 -15.19
C ARG A 131 -21.70 -2.27 -14.21
N ALA A 132 -20.57 -2.88 -13.89
CA ALA A 132 -20.53 -3.98 -12.91
C ALA A 132 -21.11 -3.58 -11.55
N ILE A 133 -20.85 -2.35 -11.09
CA ILE A 133 -21.43 -1.81 -9.86
C ILE A 133 -22.93 -1.55 -10.01
N LEU A 134 -23.37 -0.93 -11.11
CA LEU A 134 -24.79 -0.67 -11.37
C LEU A 134 -25.63 -1.95 -11.36
N ASP A 135 -25.12 -3.01 -11.99
CA ASP A 135 -25.82 -4.28 -12.17
C ASP A 135 -25.93 -5.06 -10.85
N LYS A 136 -24.92 -4.97 -9.98
CA LYS A 136 -24.85 -5.74 -8.73
C LYS A 136 -25.35 -5.00 -7.50
N ALA A 137 -25.33 -3.67 -7.47
CA ALA A 137 -25.65 -2.92 -6.27
C ALA A 137 -27.12 -3.10 -5.85
N THR A 138 -27.33 -3.56 -4.61
CA THR A 138 -28.65 -3.71 -4.00
C THR A 138 -28.76 -2.88 -2.73
N ALA A 139 -29.97 -2.71 -2.20
CA ALA A 139 -30.19 -2.07 -0.90
C ALA A 139 -29.60 -2.86 0.28
N LYS A 140 -29.44 -4.19 0.14
CA LYS A 140 -28.79 -5.05 1.14
C LYS A 140 -27.26 -5.06 1.01
N GLY A 141 -26.74 -4.47 -0.08
CA GLY A 141 -25.34 -4.46 -0.45
C GLY A 141 -24.90 -5.68 -1.26
N ALA A 142 -23.78 -5.52 -1.96
CA ALA A 142 -23.12 -6.56 -2.74
C ALA A 142 -21.61 -6.31 -2.84
N TRP A 143 -20.82 -7.37 -3.03
CA TRP A 143 -19.40 -7.25 -3.35
C TRP A 143 -19.17 -7.24 -4.86
N VAL A 144 -18.31 -6.34 -5.33
CA VAL A 144 -17.91 -6.23 -6.75
C VAL A 144 -16.39 -6.22 -6.83
N ASP A 145 -15.83 -7.22 -7.53
CA ASP A 145 -14.40 -7.34 -7.78
C ASP A 145 -14.01 -6.66 -9.09
N TYR A 146 -12.89 -5.93 -9.09
CA TYR A 146 -12.30 -5.29 -10.26
C TYR A 146 -10.84 -4.89 -9.99
N GLY A 147 -10.06 -4.63 -11.04
CA GLY A 147 -8.73 -4.04 -10.91
C GLY A 147 -8.80 -2.54 -10.60
N TRP A 148 -8.07 -2.08 -9.60
CA TRP A 148 -8.01 -0.66 -9.26
C TRP A 148 -6.64 -0.23 -8.72
N LYS A 149 -6.31 1.05 -8.85
CA LYS A 149 -5.08 1.61 -8.29
C LYS A 149 -5.14 1.57 -6.76
N ASP A 150 -4.22 0.80 -6.16
CA ASP A 150 -4.03 0.73 -4.72
C ASP A 150 -3.38 2.03 -4.23
N PRO A 151 -4.02 2.78 -3.30
CA PRO A 151 -3.46 4.03 -2.80
C PRO A 151 -2.17 3.85 -1.99
N LEU A 152 -1.93 2.64 -1.45
CA LEU A 152 -0.77 2.35 -0.61
C LEU A 152 0.49 2.04 -1.43
N THR A 153 0.32 1.41 -2.60
CA THR A 153 1.43 1.00 -3.48
C THR A 153 1.53 1.81 -4.78
N GLY A 154 0.45 2.50 -5.17
CA GLY A 154 0.34 3.22 -6.43
C GLY A 154 0.18 2.34 -7.67
N LYS A 155 0.16 1.01 -7.51
CA LYS A 155 0.02 0.03 -8.59
C LYS A 155 -1.43 -0.42 -8.74
N VAL A 156 -1.80 -0.93 -9.91
CA VAL A 156 -3.10 -1.59 -10.08
C VAL A 156 -3.05 -2.95 -9.38
N ALA A 157 -4.03 -3.22 -8.53
CA ALA A 157 -4.18 -4.46 -7.78
C ALA A 157 -5.65 -4.90 -7.78
N PRO A 158 -5.95 -6.18 -7.48
CA PRO A 158 -7.32 -6.64 -7.31
C PRO A 158 -7.97 -5.93 -6.13
N LYS A 159 -9.15 -5.37 -6.36
CA LYS A 159 -9.98 -4.70 -5.35
C LYS A 159 -11.34 -5.38 -5.27
N SER A 160 -11.89 -5.49 -4.06
CA SER A 160 -13.29 -5.87 -3.85
C SER A 160 -14.01 -4.75 -3.12
N SER A 161 -15.06 -4.19 -3.72
CA SER A 161 -15.85 -3.11 -3.12
C SER A 161 -17.21 -3.59 -2.68
N TRP A 162 -17.56 -3.31 -1.42
CA TRP A 162 -18.93 -3.41 -0.93
C TRP A 162 -19.70 -2.19 -1.42
N VAL A 163 -20.80 -2.42 -2.11
CA VAL A 163 -21.63 -1.36 -2.72
C VAL A 163 -23.07 -1.51 -2.28
N VAL A 164 -23.68 -0.40 -1.83
CA VAL A 164 -25.07 -0.33 -1.38
C VAL A 164 -25.81 0.71 -2.20
N ARG A 165 -26.93 0.31 -2.82
CA ARG A 165 -27.82 1.23 -3.52
C ARG A 165 -28.83 1.84 -2.55
N HIS A 166 -28.90 3.17 -2.53
CA HIS A 166 -29.77 3.93 -1.63
C HIS A 166 -30.18 5.27 -2.24
N LYS A 167 -31.50 5.57 -2.30
CA LYS A 167 -32.09 6.81 -2.83
C LYS A 167 -31.42 7.35 -4.12
N GLY A 168 -31.37 6.53 -5.17
CA GLY A 168 -30.81 6.91 -6.48
C GLY A 168 -29.27 6.93 -6.55
N HIS A 169 -28.59 6.65 -5.45
CA HIS A 169 -27.14 6.64 -5.34
C HIS A 169 -26.61 5.24 -5.00
N ILE A 170 -25.34 4.99 -5.28
CA ILE A 170 -24.62 3.79 -4.89
C ILE A 170 -23.41 4.22 -4.07
N PHE A 171 -23.38 3.84 -2.80
CA PHE A 171 -22.29 4.09 -1.87
C PHE A 171 -21.36 2.89 -1.88
N GLY A 172 -20.06 3.12 -1.96
CA GLY A 172 -19.10 2.04 -1.99
C GLY A 172 -17.81 2.31 -1.22
N CYS A 173 -17.25 1.24 -0.68
CA CYS A 173 -15.92 1.18 -0.08
C CYS A 173 -15.35 -0.21 -0.35
N GLY A 174 -14.05 -0.34 -0.52
CA GLY A 174 -13.46 -1.63 -0.85
C GLY A 174 -12.07 -1.84 -0.30
N ILE A 175 -11.66 -3.10 -0.28
CA ILE A 175 -10.37 -3.59 0.17
C ILE A 175 -9.52 -4.01 -1.03
N HIS A 176 -8.21 -3.78 -0.95
CA HIS A 176 -7.27 -4.36 -1.91
C HIS A 176 -6.78 -5.70 -1.40
N LYS A 177 -6.72 -6.69 -2.30
CA LYS A 177 -6.15 -8.00 -2.01
C LYS A 177 -4.62 -7.86 -2.02
N PRO A 178 -3.91 -8.44 -1.03
CA PRO A 178 -2.45 -8.39 -0.99
C PRO A 178 -1.81 -9.06 -2.21
#